data_AF-A0ABD6B6E5-F1
#
_entry.id   AF-A0ABD6B6E5-F1
#
_cell.length_a   1.000
_cell.length_b   1.000
_cell.length_c   1.000
_cell.angle_alpha   90.00
_cell.angle_beta   90.00
_cell.angle_gamma   90.00
#
_symmetry.space_group_name_H-M   'P 1'
#
loop_
_entity.id
_entity.type
_entity.pdbx_description
1 polymer ?
#
loop_
_entity_poly.entity_id
_entity_poly.type
_entity_poly.pdbx_seq_one_letter_code
_entity_poly.pdbx_strand_id
1 'polypeptide(L)' 'MPECQNCSSFVTRRYVRVFTPEGQETPRVCPSCEDKIRDGSDVRAARSTRGN' A
#
# COMPACT_ATOMS: atom_id res chain seq x y z
N MET A 1 4.75 -13.26 4.87
CA MET A 1 4.86 -12.22 3.81
C MET A 1 4.74 -10.86 4.46
N PRO A 2 5.28 -9.77 3.89
CA PRO A 2 4.95 -8.44 4.38
C PRO A 2 3.45 -8.16 4.22
N GLU A 3 2.91 -7.39 5.15
CA GLU A 3 1.48 -7.04 5.23
C GLU A 3 1.31 -5.54 5.06
N CYS A 4 0.21 -5.15 4.44
CA CYS A 4 -0.13 -3.75 4.30
C CYS A 4 -0.64 -3.18 5.62
N GLN A 5 -0.12 -2.02 6.02
CA GLN A 5 -0.56 -1.36 7.25
C GLN A 5 -1.99 -0.80 7.21
N ASN A 6 -2.62 -0.69 6.03
CA ASN A 6 -3.99 -0.18 5.88
C ASN A 6 -5.04 -1.27 5.67
N CYS A 7 -4.76 -2.24 4.79
CA CYS A 7 -5.73 -3.28 4.39
C CYS A 7 -5.45 -4.63 5.08
N SER A 8 -4.34 -4.77 5.82
CA SER A 8 -3.80 -6.03 6.35
C SER A 8 -3.64 -7.16 5.32
N SER A 9 -3.73 -6.83 4.03
CA SER A 9 -3.58 -7.79 2.94
C SER A 9 -2.10 -8.11 2.73
N PHE A 10 -1.86 -9.34 2.29
CA PHE A 10 -0.51 -9.84 2.03
C PHE A 10 0.05 -9.23 0.74
N VAL A 11 1.27 -8.69 0.82
CA VAL A 11 2.03 -8.19 -0.33
C VAL A 11 3.32 -8.98 -0.51
N THR A 12 3.89 -8.91 -1.71
CA THR A 12 5.17 -9.60 -1.97
C THR A 12 6.34 -8.77 -1.42
N ARG A 13 7.43 -9.44 -1.01
CA ARG A 13 8.67 -8.76 -0.60
C ARG A 13 9.24 -7.87 -1.71
N ARG A 14 9.05 -8.28 -2.97
CA ARG A 14 9.44 -7.48 -4.14
C ARG A 14 8.65 -6.18 -4.23
N TYR A 15 7.35 -6.22 -3.93
CA TYR A 15 6.53 -5.02 -3.87
C TYR A 15 7.06 -4.05 -2.80
N VAL A 16 7.33 -4.53 -1.59
CA VAL A 16 7.87 -3.69 -0.51
C VAL A 16 9.19 -3.04 -0.92
N ARG A 17 10.13 -3.81 -1.47
CA ARG A 17 11.45 -3.30 -1.88
C ARG A 17 11.38 -2.17 -2.92
N VAL A 18 10.37 -2.17 -3.78
CA VAL A 18 10.22 -1.17 -4.86
C VAL A 18 9.38 0.02 -4.40
N PHE A 19 8.35 -0.23 -3.60
CA PHE A 19 7.31 0.74 -3.25
C PHE A 19 7.33 1.17 -1.79
N THR A 20 8.43 0.94 -1.08
CA THR A 20 8.56 1.34 0.33
C THR A 20 9.90 2.04 0.51
N PRO A 21 9.97 3.16 1.28
CA PRO A 21 11.24 3.82 1.58
C PRO A 21 12.24 2.88 2.24
N GLU A 22 13.53 3.19 2.11
CA GLU A 22 14.58 2.45 2.82
C GLU A 22 14.35 2.49 4.34
N GLY A 23 14.46 1.34 4.99
CA GLY A 23 14.19 1.19 6.43
C GLY A 23 12.75 0.84 6.81
N GLN A 24 11.80 0.80 5.87
CA GLN A 24 10.45 0.28 6.12
C GLN A 24 10.28 -1.14 5.55
N GLU A 25 9.82 -2.05 6.39
CA GLU A 25 9.63 -3.47 6.03
C GLU A 25 8.21 -3.80 5.53
N THR A 26 7.29 -2.84 5.64
CA THR A 26 5.88 -3.00 5.27
C THR A 26 5.37 -1.77 4.52
N PRO A 27 4.57 -1.94 3.45
CA PRO A 27 4.02 -0.82 2.72
C PRO A 27 2.87 -0.17 3.51
N ARG A 28 2.79 1.15 3.46
CA ARG A 28 1.72 1.93 4.09
C ARG A 28 0.34 1.63 3.49
N VAL A 29 0.28 1.47 2.16
CA VAL A 29 -0.95 1.21 1.40
C VAL A 29 -0.66 0.21 0.27
N CYS A 30 -1.56 -0.76 0.10
CA CYS A 30 -1.51 -1.81 -0.91
C CYS A 30 -2.30 -1.39 -2.17
N PRO A 31 -2.04 -1.94 -3.36
CA PRO A 31 -2.86 -1.66 -4.54
C PRO A 31 -4.30 -2.19 -4.39
N SER A 32 -4.54 -3.07 -3.41
CA SER A 32 -5.87 -3.57 -3.04
C SER A 32 -6.60 -2.70 -2.00
N CYS A 33 -6.02 -1.58 -1.55
CA CYS A 33 -6.74 -0.65 -0.68
C CYS A 33 -7.80 0.08 -1.51
N GLU A 34 -9.07 -0.05 -1.12
CA GLU A 34 -10.18 0.62 -1.80
C GLU A 34 -10.28 2.10 -1.40
N ASP A 35 -9.97 2.41 -0.14
CA ASP A 35 -10.19 3.75 0.45
C ASP A 35 -8.99 4.69 0.32
N LYS A 36 -7.78 4.12 0.20
CA LYS A 36 -6.52 4.88 0.21
C LYS A 36 -5.63 4.48 -0.95
N ILE A 37 -5.00 5.46 -1.56
CA ILE A 37 -4.09 5.29 -2.69
C ILE A 37 -2.73 5.89 -2.33
N ARG A 38 -1.66 5.17 -2.67
CA ARG A 38 -0.29 5.67 -2.58
C ARG A 38 -0.03 6.66 -3.72
N ASP A 39 0.42 7.87 -3.39
CA ASP A 39 0.75 8.95 -4.31
C ASP A 39 2.21 9.37 -4.08
N GLY A 40 3.13 8.77 -4.82
CA GLY A 40 4.57 8.96 -4.61
C GLY A 40 5.02 8.56 -3.19
N SER A 41 5.47 9.55 -2.42
CA SER A 41 5.90 9.41 -1.02
C SER A 41 4.76 9.57 -0.01
N ASP A 42 3.57 9.98 -0.45
CA ASP A 42 2.42 10.26 0.39
C ASP A 42 1.27 9.28 0.15
N VAL A 43 0.27 9.36 1.01
CA VAL A 43 -0.97 8.58 0.92
C VAL A 43 -2.12 9.57 0.86
N ARG A 44 -3.01 9.38 -0.11
CA ARG A 44 -4.24 10.17 -0.24
C ARG A 44 -5.48 9.29 -0.19
N ALA A 45 -6.61 9.89 0.16
CA ALA A 45 -7.90 9.24 0.01
C ALA A 45 -8.17 8.92 -1.48
N ALA A 46 -8.77 7.76 -1.72
CA ALA A 46 -9.29 7.42 -3.03
C ALA A 46 -10.43 8.38 -3.38
N ARG A 47 -10.46 8.89 -4.62
CA ARG A 47 -11.55 9.76 -5.09
C ARG A 47 -12.84 8.98 -5.36
N SER A 48 -12.72 7.66 -5.46
CA SER A 48 -13.80 6.69 -5.58
C SER A 48 -13.30 5.41 -4.94
N THR A 49 -14.07 4.82 -4.04
CA THR A 49 -13.81 3.45 -3.57
C THR A 49 -13.82 2.55 -4.80
N ARG A 50 -12.77 1.76 -5.00
CA ARG A 50 -12.74 0.77 -6.09
C ARG A 50 -13.62 -0.43 -5.71
N GLY A 51 -14.90 -0.17 -5.50
CA GLY A 51 -15.93 -1.21 -5.55
C GLY A 51 -16.14 -1.58 -7.01
N ASN A 52 -15.96 -2.87 -7.29
CA ASN A 52 -16.19 -3.52 -8.58
C ASN A 52 -17.53 -3.15 -9.22
#